data_AF-A0A932L7P5-F1
#
_entry.id   AF-A0A932L7P5-F1
#
_cell.length_a   1.000
_cell.length_b   1.000
_cell.length_c   1.000
_cell.angle_alpha   90.00
_cell.angle_beta   90.00
_cell.angle_gamma   90.00
#
_symmetry.space_group_name_H-M   'P 1'
#
loop_
_entity.id
_entity.type
_entity.pdbx_description
1 polymer ?
#
loop_
_entity_poly.entity_id
_entity_poly.type
_entity_poly.pdbx_seq_one_letter_code
_entity_poly.pdbx_strand_id
1 'polypeptide(L)' 'MTKRVTVLMGGASAERDVSLRSGAAAAQALREAGFEVTLVDAG' A
#
# COMPACT_ATOMS: atom_id res chain seq x y z
N MET A 1 -21.06 4.70 -2.27
CA MET A 1 -19.87 5.53 -2.51
C MET A 1 -18.67 4.79 -1.93
N THR A 2 -17.77 4.31 -2.78
CA THR A 2 -16.55 3.64 -2.33
C THR A 2 -15.51 4.68 -1.95
N LYS A 3 -14.84 4.53 -0.79
CA LYS A 3 -13.77 5.43 -0.37
C LYS A 3 -12.47 5.05 -1.07
N ARG A 4 -11.72 6.06 -1.52
CA ARG A 4 -10.40 5.90 -2.15
C ARG A 4 -9.29 5.97 -1.12
N VAL A 5 -8.36 5.03 -1.16
CA VAL A 5 -7.20 4.94 -0.27
C VAL A 5 -5.93 4.81 -1.10
N THR A 6 -4.92 5.62 -0.81
CA THR A 6 -3.57 5.46 -1.38
C THR A 6 -2.67 4.85 -0.32
N VAL A 7 -2.01 3.73 -0.65
CA VAL A 7 -1.00 3.10 0.19
C VAL A 7 0.37 3.55 -0.30
N LEU A 8 1.07 4.33 0.53
CA LEU A 8 2.48 4.67 0.31
C LEU A 8 3.35 3.53 0.84
N MET A 9 4.29 3.08 0.04
CA MET A 9 5.16 1.94 0.33
C MET A 9 6.56 2.18 -0.25
N GLY A 10 7.52 1.32 0.07
CA GLY A 10 8.91 1.49 -0.34
C GLY A 10 9.61 2.60 0.46
N GLY A 11 10.26 3.53 -0.23
CA GLY A 11 11.04 4.63 0.34
C GLY A 11 12.55 4.34 0.43
N ALA A 12 13.34 5.41 0.54
CA ALA A 12 14.80 5.36 0.69
C ALA A 12 15.21 4.91 2.11
N SER A 13 15.08 3.61 2.38
CA SER A 13 15.41 2.97 3.65
C SER A 13 16.05 1.60 3.41
N ALA A 14 16.87 1.14 4.37
CA ALA A 14 17.35 -0.25 4.41
C ALA A 14 16.19 -1.26 4.53
N GLU A 15 15.02 -0.83 5.02
CA GLU A 15 13.82 -1.64 5.16
C GLU A 15 12.89 -1.58 3.94
N ARG A 16 13.35 -1.04 2.80
CA ARG A 16 12.55 -0.88 1.58
C ARG A 16 11.77 -2.14 1.20
N ASP A 17 12.43 -3.29 1.14
CA ASP A 17 11.78 -4.56 0.77
C ASP A 17 10.71 -4.97 1.78
N VAL A 18 10.89 -4.65 3.07
CA VAL A 18 9.90 -4.88 4.11
C VAL A 18 8.69 -3.97 3.89
N SER A 19 8.91 -2.69 3.62
CA SER A 19 7.88 -1.69 3.30
C SER A 19 7.09 -2.07 2.04
N LEU A 20 7.76 -2.61 1.01
CA LEU A 20 7.10 -3.10 -0.20
C LEU A 20 6.18 -4.29 0.10
N ARG A 21 6.65 -5.26 0.90
CA ARG A 21 5.87 -6.45 1.25
C ARG A 21 4.68 -6.11 2.14
N SER A 22 4.87 -5.28 3.16
CA SER A 22 3.81 -4.88 4.08
C SER A 22 2.78 -3.97 3.39
N GLY A 23 3.22 -3.05 2.52
CA GLY A 23 2.33 -2.21 1.71
C GLY A 23 1.45 -3.03 0.77
N ALA A 24 2.00 -4.06 0.13
CA ALA A 24 1.22 -4.96 -0.72
C ALA A 24 0.15 -5.74 0.07
N ALA A 25 0.50 -6.27 1.25
CA ALA A 25 -0.45 -6.97 2.12
C ALA A 25 -1.56 -6.03 2.63
N ALA A 26 -1.22 -4.81 3.04
CA ALA A 26 -2.19 -3.81 3.46
C ALA A 26 -3.14 -3.42 2.31
N ALA A 27 -2.62 -3.24 1.09
CA ALA A 27 -3.43 -2.93 -0.08
C ALA A 27 -4.40 -4.07 -0.42
N GLN A 28 -4.00 -5.32 -0.26
CA GLN A 28 -4.89 -6.47 -0.43
C GLN A 28 -6.03 -6.46 0.60
N ALA A 29 -5.73 -6.29 1.89
CA ALA A 29 -6.75 -6.23 2.94
C ALA A 29 -7.75 -5.07 2.72
N LEU A 30 -7.27 -3.91 2.27
CA LEU A 30 -8.12 -2.77 1.93
C LEU A 30 -9.03 -3.07 0.73
N ARG A 31 -8.55 -3.79 -0.29
CA ARG A 31 -9.40 -4.21 -1.41
C ARG A 31 -10.48 -5.19 -0.97
N GLU A 32 -10.12 -6.16 -0.13
CA GLU A 32 -11.06 -7.13 0.44
C GLU A 32 -12.13 -6.44 1.31
N ALA A 33 -11.77 -5.36 1.99
CA ALA A 33 -12.70 -4.50 2.74
C ALA A 33 -13.55 -3.56 1.87
N GLY A 34 -13.41 -3.62 0.54
CA GLY A 34 -14.23 -2.88 -0.41
C GLY A 34 -13.77 -1.45 -0.70
N PHE A 35 -12.53 -1.08 -0.38
CA PHE A 35 -11.94 0.21 -0.75
C PHE A 35 -11.42 0.21 -2.20
N GLU A 36 -11.41 1.39 -2.82
CA GLU A 36 -10.67 1.60 -4.06
C GLU A 36 -9.22 1.97 -3.70
N VAL A 37 -8.27 1.11 -4.06
CA VAL A 37 -6.90 1.17 -3.54
C VAL A 37 -5.88 1.42 -4.65
N THR A 38 -5.07 2.46 -4.49
CA THR A 38 -3.89 2.76 -5.31
C THR A 38 -2.62 2.55 -4.48
N LEU A 39 -1.59 1.97 -5.09
CA LEU A 39 -0.27 1.85 -4.47
C LEU A 39 0.67 2.87 -5.09
N VAL A 40 1.50 3.52 -4.27
CA VAL A 40 2.54 4.44 -4.71
C VAL A 40 3.83 4.09 -3.99
N ASP A 41 4.87 3.81 -4.78
CA ASP A 41 6.22 3.70 -4.27
C ASP A 41 6.78 5.11 -3.99
N ALA A 42 7.21 5.34 -2.76
CA ALA A 42 7.72 6.63 -2.29
C ALA A 42 9.23 6.81 -2.52
N GLY A 43 9.93 5.85 -3.15
CA GLY A 43 11.35 5.98 -3.52
C GLY A 43 12.12 4.68 -3.45
#